data_AF-A0A956IKW2-F1
#
_entry.id   AF-A0A956IKW2-F1
#
_cell.length_a   1.000
_cell.length_b   1.000
_cell.length_c   1.000
_cell.angle_alpha   90.00
_cell.angle_beta   90.00
_cell.angle_gamma   90.00
#
_symmetry.space_group_name_H-M   'P 1'
#
loop_
_entity.id
_entity.type
_entity.pdbx_description
1 polymer ?
#
loop_
_entity_poly.entity_id
_entity_poly.type
_entity_poly.pdbx_seq_one_letter_code
_entity_poly.pdbx_strand_id
1 'polypeptide(L)'
;KGRAVLEGALPGDAEVLARWSDGRPFMARRNVGRGQAYVVGLPISAEQSDFALRPAFLALLDHLLQQAERLGGPARTTAGVAWLFPASGELKVTGPGGELEADLDSPDESQPATRRVTPDRLGRYRVDQSGEATHRIVSLSADELRRRAEATAQTSLASPESTQASRIDVSPHVAFALLALLTLELFVRIWRRAREPSDAEPPASRRASDAAKA
;
A
#
# COMPACT_ATOMS: atom_id res chain seq x y z
N LYS A 1 0.66 30.33 -15.59
CA LYS A 1 1.04 29.96 -14.20
C LYS A 1 0.87 28.46 -14.06
N GLY A 2 1.78 27.79 -13.35
CA GLY A 2 1.62 26.38 -12.96
C GLY A 2 2.09 25.31 -13.95
N ARG A 3 3.09 25.53 -14.81
CA ARG A 3 3.73 24.43 -15.57
C ARG A 3 5.13 24.15 -15.03
N ALA A 4 5.44 22.90 -14.76
CA ALA A 4 6.80 22.46 -14.48
C ALA A 4 7.53 22.26 -15.82
N VAL A 5 8.76 22.76 -15.90
CA VAL A 5 9.61 22.58 -17.08
C VAL A 5 10.39 21.28 -16.88
N LEU A 6 10.19 20.32 -17.79
CA LEU A 6 10.88 19.02 -17.75
C LEU A 6 12.21 19.03 -18.54
N GLU A 7 12.48 20.12 -19.26
CA GLU A 7 13.68 20.26 -20.08
C GLU A 7 14.95 20.21 -19.21
N GLY A 8 15.90 19.34 -19.55
CA GLY A 8 17.10 19.08 -18.77
C GLY A 8 16.90 18.19 -17.53
N ALA A 9 15.67 17.93 -17.11
CA ALA A 9 15.34 17.02 -16.00
C ALA A 9 15.04 15.59 -16.46
N LEU A 10 14.78 15.39 -17.77
CA LEU A 10 14.52 14.08 -18.32
C LEU A 10 15.82 13.27 -18.48
N PRO A 11 15.88 12.04 -17.96
CA PRO A 11 17.01 11.16 -18.21
C PRO A 11 17.06 10.73 -19.69
N GLY A 12 18.25 10.35 -20.18
CA GLY A 12 18.50 10.12 -21.61
C GLY A 12 17.72 8.96 -22.25
N ASP A 13 17.19 8.05 -21.44
CA ASP A 13 16.36 6.91 -21.82
C ASP A 13 14.85 7.18 -21.71
N ALA A 14 14.45 8.43 -21.41
CA ALA A 14 13.04 8.81 -21.35
C ALA A 14 12.46 9.07 -22.75
N GLU A 15 11.31 8.45 -23.02
CA GLU A 15 10.49 8.68 -24.20
C GLU A 15 9.53 9.86 -23.97
N VAL A 16 9.57 10.87 -24.84
CA VAL A 16 8.65 12.02 -24.78
C VAL A 16 7.32 11.64 -25.42
N LEU A 17 6.28 11.50 -24.59
CA LEU A 17 4.94 11.12 -25.04
C LEU A 17 4.13 12.32 -25.53
N ALA A 18 4.35 13.50 -24.95
CA ALA A 18 3.60 14.70 -25.31
C ALA A 18 4.40 15.99 -25.10
N ARG A 19 4.13 16.97 -25.97
CA ARG A 19 4.76 18.29 -25.99
C ARG A 19 3.71 19.39 -25.94
N TRP A 20 4.09 20.52 -25.34
CA TRP A 20 3.35 21.76 -25.40
C TRP A 20 3.36 22.34 -26.81
N SER A 21 2.49 23.32 -27.08
CA SER A 21 2.47 24.06 -28.35
C SER A 21 3.77 24.83 -28.62
N ASP A 22 4.59 25.11 -27.61
CA ASP A 22 5.92 25.70 -27.73
C ASP A 22 7.04 24.65 -27.92
N GLY A 23 6.67 23.38 -28.15
CA GLY A 23 7.61 22.28 -28.43
C GLY A 23 8.26 21.64 -27.20
N ARG A 24 8.08 22.21 -26.01
CA ARG A 24 8.68 21.69 -24.78
C ARG A 24 7.98 20.42 -24.30
N PRO A 25 8.71 19.41 -23.77
CA PRO A 25 8.09 18.20 -23.25
C PRO A 25 7.26 18.51 -22.00
N PHE A 26 6.06 17.92 -21.91
CA PHE A 26 5.24 17.98 -20.71
C PHE A 26 4.83 16.62 -20.19
N MET A 27 4.98 15.57 -20.99
CA MET A 27 4.79 14.21 -20.53
C MET A 27 5.90 13.34 -21.10
N ALA A 28 6.54 12.58 -20.22
CA ALA A 28 7.56 11.62 -20.59
C ALA A 28 7.36 10.32 -19.82
N ARG A 29 7.84 9.23 -20.41
CA ARG A 29 7.81 7.88 -19.85
C ARG A 29 9.20 7.30 -19.86
N ARG A 30 9.53 6.53 -18.83
CA ARG A 30 10.74 5.73 -18.77
C ARG A 30 10.41 4.34 -18.26
N ASN A 31 11.03 3.33 -18.85
CA ASN A 31 10.99 1.99 -18.27
C ASN A 31 11.85 2.00 -17.00
N VAL A 32 11.30 1.54 -15.88
CA VAL A 32 12.02 1.38 -14.63
C VAL A 32 11.83 -0.05 -14.21
N GLY A 33 12.83 -0.87 -14.53
CA GLY A 33 12.71 -2.30 -14.31
C GLY A 33 11.57 -2.90 -15.13
N ARG A 34 10.66 -3.60 -14.46
CA ARG A 34 9.39 -4.09 -15.05
C ARG A 34 8.30 -3.02 -15.19
N GLY A 35 8.43 -1.91 -14.48
CA GLY A 35 7.43 -0.86 -14.43
C GLY A 35 7.69 0.25 -15.42
N GLN A 36 6.78 1.21 -15.43
CA GLN A 36 6.95 2.46 -16.16
C GLN A 36 6.81 3.63 -15.19
N ALA A 37 7.78 4.52 -15.22
CA ALA A 37 7.71 5.80 -14.55
C ALA A 37 7.19 6.83 -15.55
N TYR A 38 6.15 7.56 -15.14
CA TYR A 38 5.59 8.66 -15.91
C TYR A 38 5.87 9.97 -15.18
N VAL A 39 6.32 10.97 -15.93
CA VAL A 39 6.50 12.33 -15.43
C VAL A 39 5.57 13.23 -16.21
N VAL A 40 4.74 13.99 -15.49
CA VAL A 40 3.81 14.97 -16.05
C VAL A 40 4.19 16.35 -15.50
N GLY A 41 4.41 17.31 -16.40
CA GLY A 41 4.80 18.69 -16.08
C GLY A 41 3.63 19.57 -15.61
N LEU A 42 2.49 18.96 -15.25
CA LEU A 42 1.30 19.65 -14.77
C LEU A 42 1.08 19.31 -13.29
N PRO A 43 1.02 20.32 -12.40
CA PRO A 43 0.60 20.14 -11.02
C PRO A 43 -0.80 19.52 -10.96
N ILE A 44 -0.99 18.58 -10.03
CA ILE A 44 -2.30 17.97 -9.78
C ILE A 44 -3.14 18.87 -8.83
N SER A 45 -2.52 19.80 -8.11
CA SER A 45 -3.22 20.71 -7.21
C SER A 45 -4.09 21.73 -7.97
N ALA A 46 -5.38 21.78 -7.62
CA ALA A 46 -6.36 22.72 -8.16
C ALA A 46 -6.00 24.20 -7.91
N GLU A 47 -5.21 24.49 -6.87
CA GLU A 47 -4.72 25.85 -6.59
C GLU A 47 -3.66 26.30 -7.60
N GLN A 48 -2.93 25.35 -8.18
CA GLN A 48 -1.78 25.61 -9.07
C GLN A 48 -2.09 25.36 -10.54
N SER A 49 -3.01 24.42 -10.84
CA SER A 49 -3.41 24.05 -12.18
C SER A 49 -4.84 23.50 -12.20
N ASP A 50 -5.57 23.76 -13.28
CA ASP A 50 -6.88 23.18 -13.56
C ASP A 50 -6.81 21.74 -14.11
N PHE A 51 -5.61 21.17 -14.25
CA PHE A 51 -5.40 19.87 -14.91
C PHE A 51 -6.25 18.75 -14.32
N ALA A 52 -6.28 18.60 -13.00
CA ALA A 52 -7.07 17.58 -12.33
C ALA A 52 -8.60 17.75 -12.50
N LEU A 53 -9.05 18.96 -12.86
CA LEU A 53 -10.46 19.27 -13.10
C LEU A 53 -10.88 19.05 -14.57
N ARG A 54 -9.93 18.74 -15.46
CA ARG A 54 -10.23 18.51 -16.87
C ARG A 54 -10.77 17.09 -17.09
N PRO A 55 -11.76 16.89 -17.97
CA PRO A 55 -12.31 15.56 -18.25
C PRO A 55 -11.25 14.52 -18.68
N ALA A 56 -10.21 14.96 -19.40
CA ALA A 56 -9.13 14.10 -19.88
C ALA A 56 -8.23 13.54 -18.76
N PHE A 57 -8.24 14.15 -17.56
CA PHE A 57 -7.41 13.67 -16.43
C PHE A 57 -7.80 12.27 -15.99
N LEU A 58 -9.10 11.98 -15.89
CA LEU A 58 -9.58 10.66 -15.49
C LEU A 58 -9.27 9.60 -16.54
N ALA A 59 -9.39 9.93 -17.82
CA ALA A 59 -9.01 9.03 -18.91
C ALA A 59 -7.50 8.71 -18.90
N LEU A 60 -6.67 9.72 -18.61
CA LEU A 60 -5.23 9.52 -18.43
C LEU A 60 -4.92 8.64 -17.22
N LEU A 61 -5.56 8.90 -16.08
CA LEU A 61 -5.36 8.13 -14.85
C LEU A 61 -5.77 6.67 -15.05
N ASP A 62 -6.93 6.42 -15.65
CA ASP A 62 -7.40 5.07 -15.99
C ASP A 62 -6.42 4.35 -16.92
N HIS A 63 -5.94 5.03 -17.97
CA HIS A 63 -4.91 4.47 -18.84
C HIS A 63 -3.63 4.10 -18.07
N LEU A 64 -3.15 4.96 -17.17
CA LEU A 64 -1.96 4.68 -16.34
C LEU A 64 -2.18 3.49 -15.41
N LEU A 65 -3.37 3.36 -14.81
CA LEU A 65 -3.72 2.22 -13.97
C LEU A 65 -3.74 0.91 -14.78
N GLN A 66 -4.35 0.90 -15.96
CA GLN A 66 -4.35 -0.26 -16.84
C GLN A 66 -2.94 -0.66 -17.29
N GLN A 67 -2.07 0.32 -17.58
CA GLN A 67 -0.66 0.03 -17.87
C GLN A 67 0.05 -0.56 -16.64
N ALA A 68 -0.17 0.01 -15.45
CA ALA A 68 0.41 -0.48 -14.21
C ALA A 68 -0.04 -1.92 -13.90
N GLU A 69 -1.31 -2.26 -14.13
CA GLU A 69 -1.83 -3.63 -13.95
C GLU A 69 -1.20 -4.62 -14.93
N ARG A 70 -1.09 -4.24 -16.22
CA ARG A 70 -0.45 -5.07 -17.25
C ARG A 70 1.01 -5.36 -16.95
N LEU A 71 1.74 -4.37 -16.41
CA LEU A 71 3.17 -4.48 -16.14
C LEU A 71 3.50 -5.09 -14.78
N GLY A 72 2.74 -4.73 -13.75
CA GLY A 72 3.00 -5.12 -12.37
C GLY A 72 2.88 -6.62 -12.14
N GLY A 73 1.91 -7.28 -12.79
CA GLY A 73 1.47 -8.60 -12.36
C GLY A 73 1.09 -8.62 -10.87
N PRO A 74 0.51 -9.71 -10.37
CA PRO A 74 0.07 -9.71 -8.98
C PRO A 74 1.29 -9.82 -8.04
N ALA A 75 1.45 -8.86 -7.13
CA ALA A 75 2.43 -8.97 -6.03
C ALA A 75 2.08 -10.13 -5.08
N ARG A 76 0.79 -10.51 -5.05
CA ARG A 76 0.26 -11.68 -4.34
C ARG A 76 -0.51 -12.57 -5.31
N THR A 77 -0.21 -13.86 -5.33
CA THR A 77 -0.95 -14.86 -6.11
C THR A 77 -1.33 -16.06 -5.27
N THR A 78 -2.29 -16.84 -5.76
CA THR A 78 -2.62 -18.14 -5.17
C THR A 78 -1.64 -19.20 -5.66
N ALA A 79 -1.32 -20.19 -4.83
CA ALA A 79 -0.58 -21.37 -5.27
C ALA A 79 -1.29 -22.06 -6.45
N GLY A 80 -0.51 -22.52 -7.44
CA GLY A 80 -1.02 -23.11 -8.69
C GLY A 80 -1.43 -22.10 -9.76
N VAL A 81 -1.42 -20.79 -9.49
CA VAL A 81 -1.71 -19.77 -10.51
C VAL A 81 -0.42 -19.39 -11.24
N ALA A 82 -0.40 -19.64 -12.55
CA ALA A 82 0.74 -19.36 -13.40
C ALA A 82 1.07 -17.86 -13.47
N TRP A 83 2.36 -17.55 -13.36
CA TRP A 83 2.94 -16.25 -13.67
C TRP A 83 3.44 -16.23 -15.10
N LEU A 84 3.08 -15.17 -15.81
CA LEU A 84 3.57 -14.92 -17.16
C LEU A 84 4.68 -13.86 -17.13
N PHE A 85 5.74 -14.15 -17.87
CA PHE A 85 6.88 -13.27 -18.09
C PHE A 85 7.15 -13.16 -19.59
N PRO A 86 7.66 -12.03 -20.07
CA PRO A 86 8.24 -11.94 -21.41
C PRO A 86 9.29 -13.04 -21.64
N ALA A 87 9.35 -13.61 -22.85
CA ALA A 87 10.43 -14.55 -23.19
C ALA A 87 11.80 -13.88 -23.36
N SER A 88 11.85 -12.54 -23.47
CA SER A 88 13.07 -11.76 -23.53
C SER A 88 13.71 -11.57 -22.15
N GLY A 89 15.04 -11.72 -22.09
CA GLY A 89 15.83 -11.52 -20.87
C GLY A 89 16.09 -12.80 -20.07
N GLU A 90 16.95 -12.68 -19.06
CA GLU A 90 17.19 -13.73 -18.08
C GLU A 90 16.06 -13.70 -17.05
N LEU A 91 15.51 -14.87 -16.72
CA LEU A 91 14.47 -15.04 -15.72
C LEU A 91 14.91 -16.12 -14.74
N LYS A 92 15.01 -15.75 -13.48
CA LYS A 92 15.28 -16.67 -12.38
C LYS A 92 14.24 -16.49 -11.30
N VAL A 93 13.51 -17.56 -10.99
CA VAL A 93 12.51 -17.54 -9.91
C VAL A 93 12.96 -18.47 -8.81
N THR A 94 13.16 -17.94 -7.61
CA THR A 94 13.56 -18.72 -6.43
C THR A 94 12.49 -18.63 -5.36
N GLY A 95 11.95 -19.78 -4.97
CA GLY A 95 10.93 -19.92 -3.95
C GLY A 95 11.41 -20.68 -2.71
N PRO A 96 10.50 -20.95 -1.77
CA PRO A 96 10.77 -21.73 -0.57
C PRO A 96 11.21 -23.18 -0.86
N GLY A 97 10.84 -23.72 -2.02
CA GLY A 97 11.22 -25.05 -2.47
C GLY A 97 12.51 -25.10 -3.30
N GLY A 98 13.17 -23.97 -3.53
CA GLY A 98 14.31 -23.87 -4.45
C GLY A 98 13.98 -23.05 -5.70
N GLU A 99 14.80 -23.22 -6.74
CA GLU A 99 14.60 -22.57 -8.03
C GLU A 99 13.44 -23.22 -8.81
N LEU A 100 12.62 -22.39 -9.45
CA LEU A 100 11.49 -22.83 -10.26
C LEU A 100 11.86 -22.73 -11.73
N GLU A 101 11.55 -23.78 -12.48
CA GLU A 101 11.71 -23.80 -13.92
C GLU A 101 10.62 -22.96 -14.60
N ALA A 102 10.98 -22.35 -15.72
CA ALA A 102 10.10 -21.54 -16.53
C ALA A 102 9.81 -22.26 -17.84
N ASP A 103 8.55 -22.61 -18.06
CA ASP A 103 8.11 -23.22 -19.30
C ASP A 103 7.97 -22.14 -20.37
N LEU A 104 8.51 -22.38 -21.56
CA LEU A 104 8.25 -21.51 -22.71
C LEU A 104 6.86 -21.81 -23.26
N ASP A 105 5.97 -20.83 -23.15
CA ASP A 105 4.61 -20.87 -23.66
C ASP A 105 4.53 -19.93 -24.86
N SER A 106 4.41 -20.52 -26.05
CA SER A 106 4.19 -19.78 -27.30
C SER A 106 2.77 -20.08 -27.78
N PRO A 107 1.77 -19.31 -27.36
CA PRO A 107 0.41 -19.51 -27.81
C PRO A 107 0.28 -18.93 -29.22
N ASP A 108 0.40 -19.79 -30.24
CA ASP A 108 0.17 -19.46 -31.66
C ASP A 108 1.28 -18.60 -32.32
N GLU A 109 1.46 -18.72 -33.64
CA GLU A 109 2.50 -17.99 -34.42
C GLU A 109 2.33 -16.46 -34.38
N SER A 110 1.16 -15.99 -33.93
CA SER A 110 0.78 -14.58 -33.91
C SER A 110 1.02 -13.86 -32.58
N GLN A 111 1.37 -14.57 -31.49
CA GLN A 111 1.61 -13.95 -30.18
C GLN A 111 3.10 -13.98 -29.79
N PRO A 112 3.60 -12.95 -29.09
CA PRO A 112 4.95 -12.97 -28.57
C PRO A 112 5.10 -14.11 -27.56
N ALA A 113 6.18 -14.88 -27.69
CA ALA A 113 6.51 -15.94 -26.75
C ALA A 113 6.57 -15.41 -25.31
N THR A 114 6.01 -16.19 -24.38
CA THR A 114 6.04 -15.89 -22.95
C THR A 114 6.66 -17.05 -22.17
N ARG A 115 7.23 -16.76 -21.00
CA ARG A 115 7.66 -17.76 -20.02
C ARG A 115 6.60 -17.88 -18.95
N ARG A 116 6.17 -19.10 -18.69
CA ARG A 116 5.18 -19.47 -17.68
C ARG A 116 5.90 -20.09 -16.49
N VAL A 117 5.66 -19.58 -15.28
CA VAL A 117 6.17 -20.15 -14.03
C VAL A 117 5.00 -20.37 -13.09
N THR A 118 4.80 -21.60 -12.61
CA THR A 118 3.67 -21.93 -11.74
C THR A 118 4.16 -22.26 -10.34
N PRO A 119 4.03 -21.34 -9.35
CA PRO A 119 4.43 -21.64 -7.99
C PRO A 119 3.42 -22.57 -7.31
N ASP A 120 3.89 -23.71 -6.80
CA ASP A 120 3.10 -24.74 -6.12
C ASP A 120 3.07 -24.56 -4.59
N ARG A 121 4.06 -23.85 -4.03
CA ARG A 121 4.24 -23.70 -2.58
C ARG A 121 3.90 -22.30 -2.08
N LEU A 122 3.37 -22.23 -0.88
CA LEU A 122 3.13 -20.98 -0.17
C LEU A 122 4.45 -20.34 0.26
N GLY A 123 4.51 -19.01 0.22
CA GLY A 123 5.62 -18.25 0.79
C GLY A 123 6.10 -17.12 -0.10
N ARG A 124 7.29 -16.61 0.22
CA ARG A 124 7.93 -15.52 -0.51
C ARG A 124 8.81 -16.07 -1.62
N TYR A 125 8.62 -15.56 -2.81
CA TYR A 125 9.44 -15.84 -3.99
C TYR A 125 10.26 -14.60 -4.33
N ARG A 126 11.49 -14.83 -4.76
CA ARG A 126 12.35 -13.83 -5.40
C ARG A 126 12.29 -14.10 -6.90
N VAL A 127 11.93 -13.08 -7.66
CA VAL A 127 11.90 -13.08 -9.11
C VAL A 127 13.02 -12.15 -9.55
N ASP A 128 14.07 -12.70 -10.12
CA ASP A 128 15.13 -11.94 -10.78
C ASP A 128 14.83 -11.93 -12.28
N GLN A 129 14.60 -10.74 -12.83
CA GLN A 129 14.33 -10.57 -14.25
C GLN A 129 15.23 -9.47 -14.80
N SER A 130 16.11 -9.81 -15.74
CA SER A 130 17.03 -8.87 -16.38
C SER A 130 17.84 -8.04 -15.37
N GLY A 131 18.25 -8.65 -14.24
CA GLY A 131 19.05 -8.01 -13.19
C GLY A 131 18.24 -7.21 -12.16
N GLU A 132 16.91 -7.20 -12.26
CA GLU A 132 16.04 -6.61 -11.24
C GLU A 132 15.37 -7.69 -10.38
N ALA A 133 15.62 -7.64 -9.08
CA ALA A 133 15.03 -8.55 -8.11
C ALA A 133 13.73 -7.98 -7.51
N THR A 134 12.61 -8.65 -7.76
CA THR A 134 11.30 -8.35 -7.17
C THR A 134 10.85 -9.49 -6.25
N HIS A 135 10.06 -9.17 -5.22
CA HIS A 135 9.44 -10.18 -4.36
C HIS A 135 7.97 -10.38 -4.69
N ARG A 136 7.55 -11.65 -4.77
CA ARG A 136 6.15 -12.07 -4.87
C ARG A 136 5.77 -12.94 -3.70
N ILE A 137 4.50 -12.90 -3.30
CA ILE A 137 3.97 -13.72 -2.21
C ILE A 137 2.93 -14.67 -2.78
N VAL A 138 3.08 -15.95 -2.47
CA VAL A 138 2.10 -16.98 -2.82
C VAL A 138 1.32 -17.36 -1.57
N SER A 139 0.01 -17.19 -1.62
CA SER A 139 -0.93 -17.51 -0.54
C SER A 139 -1.90 -18.62 -0.93
N LEU A 140 -2.63 -19.14 0.06
CA LEU A 140 -3.74 -20.06 -0.18
C LEU A 140 -4.92 -19.30 -0.78
N SER A 141 -5.78 -20.02 -1.50
CA SER A 141 -7.06 -19.46 -1.94
C SER A 141 -7.94 -19.15 -0.73
N ALA A 142 -8.82 -18.15 -0.85
CA ALA A 142 -9.78 -17.81 0.20
C ALA A 142 -10.68 -19.02 0.54
N ASP A 143 -11.07 -19.81 -0.46
CA ASP A 143 -11.92 -20.98 -0.28
C ASP A 143 -11.21 -22.13 0.46
N GLU A 144 -9.91 -22.30 0.24
CA GLU A 144 -9.11 -23.29 0.98
C GLU A 144 -8.86 -22.85 2.42
N LEU A 145 -8.58 -21.55 2.64
CA LEU A 145 -8.50 -20.98 3.99
C LEU A 145 -9.80 -21.18 4.76
N ARG A 146 -10.94 -20.95 4.11
CA ARG A 146 -12.26 -21.16 4.69
C ARG A 146 -12.50 -22.63 5.02
N ARG A 147 -12.25 -23.55 4.09
CA ARG A 147 -12.38 -25.00 4.33
C ARG A 147 -11.50 -25.49 5.48
N ARG A 148 -10.27 -24.98 5.58
CA ARG A 148 -9.35 -25.33 6.68
C ARG A 148 -9.83 -24.79 8.03
N ALA A 149 -10.38 -23.58 8.04
CA ALA A 149 -10.99 -23.00 9.24
C ALA A 149 -12.22 -23.82 9.69
N GLU A 150 -13.10 -24.19 8.77
CA GLU A 150 -14.27 -25.02 9.03
C GLU A 150 -13.88 -26.42 9.55
N ALA A 151 -12.88 -27.07 8.93
CA ALA A 151 -12.36 -28.35 9.40
C ALA A 151 -11.78 -28.25 10.83
N THR A 152 -11.04 -27.19 11.12
CA THR A 152 -10.48 -26.94 12.47
C THR A 152 -11.58 -26.72 13.51
N ALA A 153 -12.65 -25.98 13.15
CA ALA A 153 -13.81 -25.76 14.01
C ALA A 153 -14.57 -27.08 14.29
N GLN A 154 -14.71 -27.95 13.29
CA GLN A 154 -15.36 -29.26 13.45
C GLN A 154 -14.52 -30.22 14.30
N THR A 155 -13.19 -30.25 14.16
CA THR A 155 -12.31 -31.03 15.05
C THR A 155 -12.34 -30.51 16.49
N SER A 156 -12.49 -29.19 16.68
CA SER A 156 -12.60 -28.59 18.02
C SER A 156 -13.92 -28.94 18.72
N LEU A 157 -15.00 -29.18 17.95
CA LEU A 157 -16.29 -29.63 18.48
C LEU A 157 -16.35 -31.13 18.77
N ALA A 158 -15.47 -31.92 18.16
CA ALA A 158 -15.40 -33.38 18.36
C ALA A 158 -14.48 -33.81 19.53
N SER A 159 -13.78 -32.87 20.19
CA SER A 159 -13.00 -33.13 21.39
C SER A 159 -13.77 -32.66 22.63
N PRO A 160 -14.37 -33.55 23.45
CA PRO A 160 -14.96 -33.18 24.73
C PRO A 160 -13.89 -33.01 25.83
N GLU A 161 -12.74 -32.43 25.50
CA GLU A 161 -11.63 -32.26 26.45
C GLU A 161 -10.73 -31.10 26.02
N SER A 162 -11.14 -29.88 26.35
CA SER A 162 -10.26 -28.76 26.73
C SER A 162 -11.05 -27.45 26.69
N THR A 163 -12.03 -27.31 27.60
CA THR A 163 -12.28 -26.00 28.19
C THR A 163 -11.11 -25.68 29.14
N GLN A 164 -9.91 -25.58 28.59
CA GLN A 164 -8.78 -25.00 29.30
C GLN A 164 -8.96 -23.48 29.15
N ALA A 165 -9.99 -22.96 29.84
CA ALA A 165 -9.99 -21.57 30.23
C ALA A 165 -8.62 -21.34 30.86
N SER A 166 -7.83 -20.45 30.28
CA SER A 166 -6.54 -20.03 30.82
C SER A 166 -6.81 -19.47 32.21
N ARG A 167 -6.75 -20.35 33.23
CA ARG A 167 -6.73 -19.99 34.63
C ARG A 167 -5.35 -19.43 34.86
N ILE A 168 -5.18 -18.18 34.50
CA ILE A 168 -4.10 -17.39 35.03
C ILE A 168 -4.42 -17.29 36.52
N ASP A 169 -3.77 -18.12 37.33
CA ASP A 169 -3.80 -18.05 38.80
C ASP A 169 -3.10 -16.75 39.22
N VAL A 170 -3.82 -15.63 39.07
CA VAL A 170 -3.38 -14.36 39.65
C VAL A 170 -3.65 -14.46 41.14
N SER A 171 -2.58 -14.60 41.92
CA SER A 171 -2.65 -14.58 43.38
C SER A 171 -3.47 -13.37 43.84
N PRO A 172 -4.45 -13.52 44.76
CA PRO A 172 -5.29 -12.42 45.25
C PRO A 172 -4.49 -11.20 45.68
N HIS A 173 -3.29 -11.41 46.20
CA HIS A 173 -2.36 -10.37 46.63
C HIS A 173 -1.90 -9.47 45.48
N VAL A 174 -1.66 -10.03 44.29
CA VAL A 174 -1.29 -9.26 43.09
C VAL A 174 -2.46 -8.43 42.61
N ALA A 175 -3.68 -8.97 42.65
CA ALA A 175 -4.89 -8.22 42.31
C ALA A 175 -5.10 -7.01 43.24
N PHE A 176 -4.94 -7.20 44.55
CA PHE A 176 -5.04 -6.10 45.51
C PHE A 176 -3.92 -5.06 45.36
N ALA A 177 -2.69 -5.50 45.06
CA ALA A 177 -1.58 -4.57 44.81
C ALA A 177 -1.84 -3.69 43.58
N LEU A 178 -2.31 -4.28 42.48
CA LEU A 178 -2.66 -3.54 41.26
C LEU A 178 -3.85 -2.59 41.49
N LEU A 179 -4.85 -3.02 42.27
CA LEU A 179 -6.00 -2.18 42.63
C LEU A 179 -5.57 -0.98 43.50
N ALA A 180 -4.69 -1.20 44.46
CA ALA A 180 -4.13 -0.13 45.29
C ALA A 180 -3.33 0.88 44.45
N LEU A 181 -2.57 0.39 43.47
CA LEU A 181 -1.79 1.26 42.58
C LEU A 181 -2.71 2.12 41.69
N LEU A 182 -3.76 1.51 41.12
CA LEU A 182 -4.75 2.20 40.29
C LEU A 182 -5.51 3.28 41.08
N THR A 183 -5.93 2.96 42.32
CA THR A 183 -6.65 3.91 43.18
C THR A 183 -5.76 5.08 43.58
N LEU A 184 -4.48 4.83 43.90
CA LEU A 184 -3.50 5.87 44.17
C LEU A 184 -3.29 6.78 42.94
N GLU A 185 -3.15 6.19 41.75
CA GLU A 185 -2.99 6.96 40.51
C GLU A 185 -4.19 7.88 40.25
N LEU A 186 -5.41 7.36 40.37
CA LEU A 186 -6.64 8.14 40.22
C LEU A 186 -6.71 9.29 41.21
N PHE A 187 -6.34 9.04 42.46
CA PHE A 187 -6.30 10.07 43.49
C PHE A 187 -5.31 11.20 43.15
N VAL A 188 -4.10 10.85 42.74
CA VAL A 188 -3.08 11.82 42.31
C VAL A 188 -3.56 12.64 41.11
N ARG A 189 -4.22 11.99 40.15
CA ARG A 189 -4.73 12.64 38.94
C ARG A 189 -5.82 13.67 39.25
N ILE A 190 -6.75 13.34 40.15
CA ILE A 190 -7.80 14.27 40.60
C ILE A 190 -7.19 15.44 41.36
N TRP A 191 -6.22 15.16 42.24
CA TRP A 191 -5.61 16.19 43.06
C TRP A 191 -4.77 17.19 42.26
N ARG A 192 -4.06 16.71 41.22
CA ARG A 192 -3.38 17.59 40.26
C ARG A 192 -4.38 18.47 39.50
N ARG A 193 -5.48 17.89 39.02
CA ARG A 193 -6.51 18.63 38.28
C ARG A 193 -7.22 19.69 39.13
N ALA A 194 -7.40 19.44 40.43
CA ALA A 194 -7.97 20.41 41.37
C ALA A 194 -6.99 21.55 41.74
N ARG A 195 -5.69 21.36 41.51
CA ARG A 195 -4.64 22.35 41.80
C ARG A 195 -4.22 23.18 40.59
N GLU A 196 -4.66 22.84 39.39
CA GLU A 196 -4.54 23.74 38.24
C GLU A 196 -5.51 24.89 38.46
N PRO A 197 -5.03 26.11 38.75
CA PRO A 197 -5.88 27.28 38.83
C PRO A 197 -6.48 27.43 37.44
N SER A 198 -7.82 27.46 37.37
CA SER A 198 -8.48 27.95 36.19
C SER A 198 -8.05 29.41 36.06
N ASP A 199 -7.07 29.69 35.19
CA ASP A 199 -6.90 31.00 34.59
C ASP A 199 -8.15 31.25 33.74
N ALA A 200 -9.26 31.46 34.44
CA ALA A 200 -10.51 31.93 33.92
C ALA A 200 -10.27 33.40 33.62
N GLU A 201 -9.78 33.64 32.40
CA GLU A 201 -9.81 34.93 31.75
C GLU A 201 -11.26 35.47 31.85
N PRO A 202 -11.51 36.55 32.62
CA PRO A 202 -12.84 37.10 32.71
C PRO A 202 -13.23 37.69 31.35
N PRO A 203 -14.45 37.45 30.84
CA PRO A 203 -14.89 38.07 29.60
C PRO A 203 -14.95 39.59 29.82
N ALA A 204 -14.06 40.31 29.15
CA ALA A 204 -14.07 41.77 29.07
C ALA A 204 -15.34 42.22 28.34
N SER A 205 -16.43 42.35 29.10
CA SER A 205 -17.64 43.03 28.67
C SER A 205 -17.51 44.54 28.94
N ARG A 206 -17.92 45.31 27.93
CA ARG A 206 -18.32 46.74 27.97
C ARG A 206 -17.20 47.78 28.14
N ARG A 207 -16.87 48.43 27.01
CA ARG A 207 -17.12 49.88 26.90
C ARG A 207 -17.99 50.14 25.68
N ALA A 208 -19.25 50.44 25.99
CA ALA A 208 -20.18 51.07 25.10
C ALA A 208 -19.82 52.54 24.92
N SER A 209 -20.22 53.03 23.75
CA SER A 209 -20.77 54.34 23.43
C SER A 209 -19.92 55.61 23.57
N ASP A 210 -20.20 56.43 22.57
CA ASP A 210 -20.23 57.88 22.61
C ASP A 210 -18.92 58.65 22.44
N ALA A 211 -18.74 59.01 21.18
CA ALA A 211 -19.01 60.38 20.73
C ALA A 211 -17.81 61.31 20.51
N ALA A 212 -17.91 61.95 19.35
CA ALA A 212 -17.65 63.37 19.11
C ALA A 212 -16.25 63.78 18.62
N LYS A 213 -16.31 64.47 17.46
CA LYS A 213 -15.36 65.45 16.90
C LYS A 213 -14.11 64.83 16.26
N ALA A 214 -13.73 65.14 15.03
CA ALA A 214 -14.12 66.18 14.08
C ALA A 214 -13.78 65.69 12.66
#